data_AF-A0A317G9W5-F1
#
_entry.id   AF-A0A317G9W5-F1
#
_cell.length_a   1.000
_cell.length_b   1.000
_cell.length_c   1.000
_cell.angle_alpha   90.00
_cell.angle_beta   90.00
_cell.angle_gamma   90.00
#
_symmetry.space_group_name_H-M   'P 1'
#
loop_
_entity.id
_entity.type
_entity.pdbx_description
1 polymer ?
#
loop_
_entity_poly.entity_id
_entity_poly.type
_entity_poly.pdbx_seq_one_letter_code
_entity_poly.pdbx_strand_id
1 'polypeptide(L)' 'MLRTRELLAAKDKASDAVYDKRLAICRECDSLLEATCLKCGCYVEIRALKKDATCPLKRW' A
#
# COMPACT_ATOMS: atom_id res chain seq x y z
N MET A 1 13.24 2.34 10.92
CA MET A 1 11.80 2.68 10.92
C MET A 1 11.53 3.56 9.71
N LEU A 2 10.59 3.17 8.83
CA LEU A 2 10.50 3.61 7.43
C LEU A 2 10.20 5.12 7.28
N ARG A 3 11.26 5.91 7.07
CA ARG A 3 11.22 7.36 6.72
C ARG A 3 10.46 7.67 5.42
N THR A 4 10.06 6.67 4.64
CA THR A 4 9.47 6.84 3.30
C THR A 4 8.09 7.50 3.33
N ARG A 5 7.31 7.32 4.41
CA ARG A 5 6.00 8.00 4.56
C ARG A 5 6.16 9.51 4.76
N GLU A 6 7.25 9.96 5.37
CA GLU A 6 7.50 11.39 5.60
C GLU A 6 7.97 12.11 4.33
N LEU A 7 8.57 11.37 3.39
CA LEU A 7 9.08 11.91 2.11
C LEU A 7 7.98 12.14 1.05
N LEU A 8 6.81 11.52 1.18
CA LEU A 8 5.69 11.78 0.27
C LEU A 8 4.99 13.10 0.66
N ALA A 9 4.77 13.97 -0.32
CA ALA A 9 3.94 15.15 -0.12
C ALA A 9 2.49 14.74 0.21
N ALA A 10 1.81 15.51 1.06
CA ALA A 10 0.43 15.20 1.48
C ALA A 10 -0.54 15.04 0.31
N LYS A 11 -0.35 15.79 -0.78
CA LYS A 11 -1.15 15.71 -2.02
C LYS A 11 -1.05 14.35 -2.73
N ASP A 12 0.07 13.65 -2.56
CA ASP A 12 0.36 12.37 -3.20
C ASP A 12 0.01 11.18 -2.30
N LYS A 13 -0.38 11.46 -1.05
CA LYS A 13 -0.82 10.47 -0.07
C LYS A 13 -2.31 10.20 -0.23
N ALA A 14 -2.67 8.93 -0.15
CA ALA A 14 -4.04 8.52 0.13
C ALA A 14 -4.42 8.97 1.55
N SER A 15 -5.71 9.27 1.76
CA SER A 15 -6.24 9.53 3.10
C SER A 15 -6.01 8.31 4.01
N ASP A 16 -5.87 8.52 5.32
CA ASP A 16 -5.63 7.42 6.27
C ASP A 16 -6.70 6.32 6.18
N ALA A 17 -7.98 6.69 6.03
CA ALA A 17 -9.06 5.73 5.82
C ALA A 17 -8.89 4.86 4.57
N VAL A 18 -8.37 5.42 3.47
CA VAL A 18 -8.09 4.67 2.23
C VAL A 18 -6.86 3.78 2.42
N TYR A 19 -5.83 4.32 3.07
CA TYR A 19 -4.61 3.58 3.40
C TYR A 19 -4.91 2.34 4.25
N ASP A 20 -5.66 2.50 5.34
CA ASP A 20 -6.03 1.40 6.24
C ASP A 20 -6.91 0.36 5.54
N LYS A 21 -7.87 0.80 4.73
CA LYS A 21 -8.69 -0.10 3.92
C LYS A 21 -7.87 -0.93 2.93
N ARG A 22 -6.93 -0.30 2.22
CA ARG A 22 -6.03 -0.99 1.27
C ARG A 22 -5.12 -2.00 1.99
N LEU A 23 -4.60 -1.64 3.16
CA LEU A 23 -3.78 -2.53 3.98
C LEU A 23 -4.57 -3.72 4.52
N ALA A 24 -5.81 -3.51 4.99
CA ALA A 24 -6.69 -4.60 5.43
C ALA A 24 -6.88 -5.63 4.30
N ILE A 25 -7.14 -5.16 3.07
CA ILE A 25 -7.26 -6.04 1.89
C ILE A 25 -5.95 -6.76 1.58
N CYS A 26 -4.80 -6.12 1.75
CA CYS A 26 -3.49 -6.76 1.57
C CYS A 26 -3.21 -7.83 2.64
N ARG A 27 -3.62 -7.63 3.90
CA ARG A 27 -3.46 -8.60 4.99
C ARG A 27 -4.23 -9.89 4.75
N GLU A 28 -5.34 -9.82 4.01
CA GLU A 28 -6.15 -10.96 3.58
C GLU A 28 -5.78 -11.45 2.16
N CYS A 29 -4.58 -11.13 1.66
CA CYS A 29 -4.16 -11.52 0.31
C CYS A 29 -3.14 -12.64 0.36
N ASP A 30 -3.43 -13.75 -0.32
CA ASP A 30 -2.50 -14.89 -0.46
C ASP A 30 -1.17 -14.53 -1.11
N SER A 31 -1.12 -13.39 -1.81
CA SER A 31 0.08 -12.86 -2.44
C SER A 31 0.87 -11.89 -1.54
N LEU A 32 0.54 -11.78 -0.25
CA LEU A 32 1.34 -11.02 0.71
C LEU A 32 2.35 -11.95 1.39
N LEU A 33 3.62 -11.58 1.33
CA LEU A 33 4.69 -12.20 2.10
C LEU A 33 5.29 -11.14 3.04
N GLU A 34 4.99 -11.27 4.34
CA GLU A 34 5.31 -10.29 5.39
C GLU A 34 4.76 -8.88 5.06
N ALA A 35 5.57 -8.02 4.43
CA ALA A 35 5.20 -6.68 4.00
C ALA A 35 5.25 -6.49 2.48
N THR A 36 5.59 -7.54 1.72
CA THR A 36 5.88 -7.47 0.28
C THR A 36 4.79 -8.15 -0.52
N CYS A 37 4.25 -7.47 -1.53
CA CYS A 37 3.32 -8.08 -2.46
C CYS A 37 4.07 -8.91 -3.52
N LEU A 38 3.84 -10.22 -3.54
CA LEU A 38 4.45 -11.15 -4.49
C LEU A 38 4.06 -10.92 -5.95
N LYS A 39 3.00 -10.15 -6.22
CA LYS A 39 2.57 -9.81 -7.60
C LYS A 39 3.31 -8.63 -8.20
N CYS A 40 3.88 -7.76 -7.38
CA CYS A 40 4.58 -6.57 -7.88
C CYS A 40 5.96 -6.35 -7.27
N GLY A 41 6.34 -7.13 -6.26
CA GLY A 41 7.60 -6.99 -5.53
C GLY A 41 7.71 -5.72 -4.66
N CYS A 42 6.62 -4.99 -4.44
CA CYS A 42 6.64 -3.75 -3.65
C CYS A 42 6.13 -3.96 -2.23
N TYR A 43 6.62 -3.13 -1.30
CA TYR A 43 6.05 -3.05 0.04
C TYR A 43 4.62 -2.51 0.00
N VAL A 44 3.69 -3.24 0.62
CA VAL A 44 2.27 -2.88 0.61
C VAL A 44 2.00 -1.58 1.36
N GLU A 45 2.79 -1.25 2.38
CA GLU A 45 2.69 0.01 3.11
C GLU A 45 3.03 1.22 2.23
N ILE A 46 4.01 1.12 1.35
CA ILE A 46 4.36 2.24 0.44
C ILE A 46 3.31 2.33 -0.67
N ARG A 47 2.88 1.19 -1.21
CA ARG A 47 1.92 1.16 -2.31
C ARG A 47 0.54 1.63 -1.87
N ALA A 48 0.06 1.20 -0.70
CA ALA A 48 -1.23 1.63 -0.16
C ALA A 48 -1.26 3.14 0.13
N LEU A 49 -0.11 3.71 0.53
CA LEU A 49 0.02 5.12 0.87
C LEU A 49 -0.08 6.03 -0.36
N LYS A 50 0.35 5.59 -1.54
CA LYS A 50 0.31 6.43 -2.74
C LYS A 50 -1.12 6.56 -3.27
N LYS A 51 -1.60 7.80 -3.44
CA LYS A 51 -2.97 8.09 -3.88
C LYS A 51 -3.32 7.40 -5.19
N ASP A 52 -2.45 7.56 -6.19
CA ASP A 52 -2.64 7.04 -7.56
C ASP A 52 -2.23 5.58 -7.73
N ALA A 53 -1.84 4.89 -6.66
CA ALA A 53 -1.55 3.47 -6.75
C ALA A 53 -2.84 2.65 -6.86
N THR A 54 -2.75 1.55 -7.58
CA THR A 54 -3.79 0.54 -7.73
C THR A 54 -3.26 -0.82 -7.32
N CYS A 55 -4.13 -1.75 -6.91
CA CYS A 55 -3.74 -3.13 -6.68
C CYS A 55 -3.39 -3.83 -8.01
N PRO A 56 -2.29 -4.60 -8.11
CA PRO A 56 -1.97 -5.35 -9.34
C PRO A 56 -3.00 -6.45 -9.61
N LEU A 57 -3.72 -6.91 -8.58
CA LEU A 57 -4.83 -7.85 -8.65
C LEU A 57 -6.20 -7.16 -8.71
N LYS A 58 -6.25 -5.82 -8.80
CA LYS A 58 -7.49 -5.02 -8.79
C LYS A 58 -8.41 -5.29 -7.59
N ARG A 59 -7.87 -5.68 -6.43
CA ARG A 59 -8.64 -5.86 -5.19
C ARG A 59 -8.99 -4.54 -4.49
N TRP A 60 -8.30 -3.45 -4.86
CA TRP A 60 -8.52 -2.08 -4.41
C TRP A 60 -7.92 -1.08 -5.39
#